data_AF-A0A4Y2FN74-F1
#
_entry.id   AF-A0A4Y2FN74-F1
#
_cell.length_a   1.000
_cell.length_b   1.000
_cell.length_c   1.000
_cell.angle_alpha   90.00
_cell.angle_beta   90.00
_cell.angle_gamma   90.00
#
_symmetry.space_group_name_H-M   'P 1'
#
loop_
_entity.id
_entity.type
_entity.pdbx_description
1 polymer ?
#
loop_
_entity_poly.entity_id
_entity_poly.type
_entity_poly.pdbx_seq_one_letter_code
_entity_poly.pdbx_strand_id
1 'polypeptide(L)'
;MKTHVDGCIGKIEEEVQCVKLKIEKVESEVQRKIEESNCEVQEKIGNLERRISELEERPNYFPASPEFISSRLTVKPLTFDGQTSWTVFKTQFDVVSSTNGWTDFVKASQLVASL
;
A
#
# COMPACT_ATOMS: atom_id res chain seq x y z
N MET A 1 43.74 43.14 -11.52
CA MET A 1 43.55 41.68 -11.42
C MET A 1 42.98 41.26 -10.07
N LYS A 2 43.57 41.67 -8.93
CA LYS A 2 43.08 41.31 -7.58
C LYS A 2 41.62 41.69 -7.30
N THR A 3 41.20 42.89 -7.69
CA THR A 3 39.81 43.38 -7.53
C THR A 3 38.77 42.63 -8.35
N HIS A 4 39.16 42.02 -9.48
CA HIS A 4 38.25 41.23 -10.32
C HIS A 4 37.98 39.86 -9.69
N VAL A 5 39.01 39.25 -9.10
CA VAL A 5 38.90 37.97 -8.39
C VAL A 5 38.00 38.13 -7.17
N ASP A 6 38.20 39.17 -6.37
CA ASP A 6 37.37 39.45 -5.18
C ASP A 6 35.88 39.67 -5.56
N GLY A 7 35.60 40.34 -6.68
CA GLY A 7 34.24 40.52 -7.19
C GLY A 7 33.58 39.22 -7.68
N CYS A 8 34.35 38.31 -8.29
CA CYS A 8 33.85 36.98 -8.64
C CYS A 8 33.54 36.13 -7.40
N ILE A 9 34.39 36.21 -6.37
CA ILE A 9 34.19 35.49 -5.10
C ILE A 9 32.88 35.94 -4.44
N GLY A 10 32.63 37.24 -4.33
CA GLY A 10 31.39 37.76 -3.72
C GLY A 10 30.12 37.27 -4.43
N LYS A 11 30.12 37.23 -5.77
CA LYS A 11 28.98 36.69 -6.54
C LYS A 11 28.76 35.19 -6.29
N ILE A 12 29.83 34.42 -6.19
CA ILE A 12 29.74 32.98 -5.88
C ILE A 12 29.19 32.78 -4.47
N GLU A 13 29.64 33.59 -3.49
CA GLU A 13 29.12 33.54 -2.12
C GLU A 13 27.62 33.83 -2.06
N GLU A 14 27.14 34.85 -2.79
CA GLU A 14 25.72 35.17 -2.90
C GLU A 14 24.91 34.03 -3.53
N GLU A 15 25.40 33.44 -4.63
CA GLU A 15 24.74 32.30 -5.27
C GLU A 15 24.70 31.07 -4.36
N VAL A 16 25.78 30.78 -3.63
CA VAL A 16 25.84 29.68 -2.67
C VAL A 16 24.82 29.88 -1.55
N GLN A 17 24.68 31.10 -1.01
CA GLN A 17 23.65 31.38 0.00
C GLN A 17 22.23 31.26 -0.57
N CYS A 18 22.00 31.71 -1.81
CA CYS A 18 20.71 31.55 -2.49
C CYS A 18 20.34 30.07 -2.67
N VAL A 19 21.29 29.25 -3.13
CA VAL A 19 21.10 27.80 -3.30
C VAL A 19 20.83 27.14 -1.96
N LYS A 20 21.56 27.51 -0.90
CA LYS A 20 21.34 26.98 0.44
C LYS A 20 19.91 27.22 0.93
N LEU A 21 19.39 28.44 0.81
CA LEU A 21 18.02 28.77 1.19
C LEU A 21 16.97 28.01 0.36
N LYS A 22 17.23 27.80 -0.94
CA LYS A 22 16.35 26.99 -1.79
C LYS A 22 16.32 25.52 -1.36
N ILE A 23 17.47 24.96 -0.99
CA ILE A 23 17.57 23.59 -0.48
C ILE A 23 16.77 23.46 0.82
N GLU A 24 16.97 24.36 1.79
CA GLU A 24 16.23 24.35 3.06
C GLU A 24 14.71 24.44 2.84
N LYS A 25 14.26 25.29 1.89
CA LYS A 25 12.84 25.37 1.53
C LYS A 25 12.32 24.06 0.96
N VAL A 26 13.03 23.47 0.00
CA VAL A 26 12.62 22.19 -0.62
C VAL A 26 12.58 21.07 0.41
N GLU A 27 13.56 21.00 1.31
CA GLU A 27 13.59 20.05 2.42
C GLU A 27 12.34 20.17 3.30
N SER A 28 11.96 21.40 3.69
CA SER A 28 10.75 21.65 4.47
C SER A 28 9.45 21.25 3.74
N GLU A 29 9.37 21.49 2.43
CA GLU A 29 8.20 21.13 1.62
C GLU A 29 8.07 19.61 1.46
N VAL A 30 9.20 18.92 1.26
CA VAL A 30 9.25 17.46 1.18
C VAL A 30 8.84 16.84 2.51
N GLN A 31 9.40 17.32 3.62
CA GLN A 31 9.06 16.84 4.96
C GLN A 31 7.56 16.97 5.26
N ARG A 32 6.99 18.15 4.97
CA ARG A 32 5.54 18.39 5.14
C ARG A 32 4.69 17.43 4.30
N LYS A 33 5.06 17.18 3.04
CA LYS A 33 4.34 16.24 2.16
C LYS A 33 4.41 14.80 2.66
N ILE A 34 5.53 14.39 3.25
CA ILE A 34 5.67 13.06 3.85
C ILE A 34 4.75 12.93 5.06
N GLU A 35 4.73 13.94 5.95
CA GLU A 35 3.83 13.95 7.12
C GLU A 35 2.36 13.90 6.71
N GLU A 36 1.95 14.73 5.75
CA GLU A 36 0.59 14.75 5.20
C GLU A 36 0.18 13.39 4.62
N SER A 37 1.04 12.80 3.77
CA SER A 37 0.78 11.48 3.20
C SER A 37 0.73 10.38 4.26
N ASN A 38 1.56 10.45 5.30
CA ASN A 38 1.55 9.47 6.39
C ASN A 38 0.24 9.55 7.16
N CYS A 39 -0.27 10.75 7.45
CA CYS A 39 -1.58 10.92 8.09
C CYS A 39 -2.72 10.28 7.28
N GLU A 40 -2.77 10.52 5.97
CA GLU A 40 -3.79 9.91 5.11
C GLU A 40 -3.72 8.38 5.08
N VAL A 41 -2.51 7.82 5.04
CA VAL A 41 -2.30 6.38 5.05
C VAL A 41 -2.74 5.79 6.39
N GLN A 42 -2.39 6.41 7.51
CA GLN A 42 -2.81 5.98 8.84
C GLN A 42 -4.34 6.02 9.00
N GLU A 43 -5.00 7.06 8.49
CA GLU A 43 -6.47 7.14 8.51
C GLU A 43 -7.11 6.01 7.69
N LYS A 44 -6.59 5.74 6.49
CA LYS A 44 -7.08 4.65 5.63
C LYS A 44 -6.89 3.28 6.28
N ILE A 45 -5.75 3.06 6.95
CA ILE A 45 -5.48 1.83 7.70
C ILE A 45 -6.50 1.67 8.83
N GLY A 46 -6.70 2.69 9.67
CA GLY A 46 -7.68 2.62 10.75
C GLY A 46 -9.12 2.38 10.26
N ASN A 47 -9.49 2.95 9.10
CA ASN A 47 -10.78 2.66 8.48
C ASN A 47 -10.92 1.19 8.04
N LEU A 48 -9.87 0.62 7.47
CA LEU A 48 -9.84 -0.78 7.04
C LEU A 48 -9.85 -1.73 8.24
N GLU A 49 -9.06 -1.47 9.28
CA GLU A 49 -9.06 -2.26 10.52
C GLU A 49 -10.46 -2.32 11.13
N ARG A 50 -11.16 -1.18 11.25
CA ARG A 50 -12.55 -1.14 11.74
C ARG A 50 -13.49 -1.98 10.87
N ARG A 51 -13.39 -1.87 9.54
CA ARG A 51 -14.24 -2.65 8.61
C ARG A 51 -13.95 -4.15 8.68
N ILE A 52 -12.69 -4.54 8.92
CA ILE A 52 -12.33 -5.94 9.14
C ILE A 52 -12.96 -6.44 10.45
N SER A 53 -12.84 -5.68 11.54
CA SER A 53 -13.48 -6.04 12.82
C SER A 53 -15.01 -6.19 12.70
N GLU A 54 -15.68 -5.29 11.96
CA GLU A 54 -17.12 -5.39 11.69
C GLU A 54 -17.51 -6.66 10.90
N LEU A 55 -16.62 -7.14 10.02
CA LEU A 55 -16.83 -8.37 9.25
C LEU A 55 -16.54 -9.64 10.08
N GLU A 56 -15.60 -9.59 11.02
CA GLU A 56 -15.29 -10.68 11.95
C GLU A 56 -16.36 -10.83 13.04
N GLU A 57 -16.83 -9.72 13.62
CA GLU A 57 -17.87 -9.67 14.66
C GLU A 57 -19.27 -10.01 14.15
N ARG A 58 -19.50 -9.93 12.83
CA ARG A 58 -20.73 -10.41 12.21
C ARG A 58 -20.49 -11.83 11.69
N PRO A 59 -20.58 -12.88 12.54
CA PRO A 59 -20.68 -14.22 12.03
C PRO A 59 -21.90 -14.21 11.12
N ASN A 60 -21.66 -14.33 9.81
CA ASN A 60 -22.69 -14.66 8.88
C ASN A 60 -23.27 -15.97 9.40
N TYR A 61 -24.38 -15.89 10.14
CA TYR A 61 -25.19 -17.03 10.53
C TYR A 61 -25.86 -17.53 9.24
N PHE A 62 -25.05 -18.14 8.38
CA PHE A 62 -25.55 -19.19 7.53
C PHE A 62 -25.82 -20.35 8.49
N PRO A 63 -27.05 -20.90 8.56
CA PRO A 63 -27.18 -22.24 9.12
C PRO A 63 -26.16 -23.07 8.36
N ALA A 64 -25.23 -23.71 9.08
CA ALA A 64 -24.18 -24.53 8.50
C ALA A 64 -24.86 -25.61 7.67
N SER A 65 -25.13 -25.33 6.39
CA SER A 65 -25.68 -26.33 5.51
C SER A 65 -24.54 -27.34 5.33
N PRO A 66 -24.81 -28.63 5.53
CA PRO A 66 -23.79 -29.67 5.34
C PRO A 66 -23.14 -29.63 3.94
N GLU A 67 -23.79 -28.98 2.97
CA GLU A 67 -23.31 -28.73 1.61
C GLU A 67 -22.07 -27.81 1.57
N PHE A 68 -21.92 -26.88 2.51
CA PHE A 68 -20.77 -25.96 2.54
C PHE A 68 -19.48 -26.61 3.07
N ILE A 69 -19.59 -27.62 3.92
CA ILE A 69 -18.44 -28.45 4.35
C ILE A 69 -18.08 -29.48 3.27
N SER A 70 -19.05 -29.85 2.42
CA SER A 70 -18.88 -30.82 1.32
C SER A 70 -18.00 -30.31 0.18
N SER A 71 -17.87 -28.98 0.02
CA SER A 71 -16.83 -28.38 -0.81
C SER A 71 -15.48 -28.43 -0.08
N ARG A 72 -15.03 -29.65 0.25
CA ARG A 72 -13.67 -29.90 0.70
C ARG A 72 -12.73 -29.09 -0.20
N LEU A 73 -11.98 -28.20 0.43
CA LEU A 73 -10.84 -27.46 -0.12
C LEU A 73 -9.91 -28.45 -0.84
N THR A 74 -10.21 -28.76 -2.09
CA THR A 74 -9.40 -29.69 -2.88
C THR A 74 -8.27 -28.92 -3.58
N VAL A 75 -8.31 -27.59 -3.55
CA VAL A 75 -7.30 -26.69 -4.08
C VAL A 75 -6.65 -25.94 -2.93
N LYS A 76 -5.32 -26.06 -2.80
CA LYS A 76 -4.55 -25.26 -1.83
C LYS A 76 -4.75 -23.77 -2.16
N PRO A 77 -5.03 -22.91 -1.16
CA PRO A 77 -5.02 -21.46 -1.34
C PRO A 77 -3.68 -21.03 -1.93
N LEU A 78 -3.71 -20.08 -2.87
CA LEU A 78 -2.50 -19.46 -3.38
C LEU A 78 -1.99 -18.51 -2.30
N THR A 79 -0.94 -18.84 -1.56
CA THR A 79 -0.41 -17.97 -0.51
C THR A 79 0.35 -16.78 -1.11
N PHE A 80 0.06 -15.57 -0.64
CA PHE A 80 0.85 -14.39 -0.94
C PHE A 80 2.16 -14.46 -0.16
N ASP A 81 3.26 -14.62 -0.87
CA ASP A 81 4.59 -14.83 -0.29
C ASP A 81 5.33 -13.52 0.05
N GLY A 82 4.75 -12.37 -0.29
CA GLY A 82 5.38 -11.06 -0.17
C GLY A 82 6.56 -10.84 -1.13
N GLN A 83 6.97 -11.84 -1.90
CA GLN A 83 8.06 -11.78 -2.88
C GLN A 83 7.51 -11.40 -4.27
N THR A 84 6.33 -11.91 -4.61
CA THR A 84 5.61 -11.54 -5.82
C THR A 84 4.83 -10.23 -5.61
N SER A 85 4.79 -9.37 -6.63
CA SER A 85 4.01 -8.12 -6.53
C SER A 85 2.51 -8.41 -6.41
N TRP A 86 1.77 -7.57 -5.68
CA TRP A 86 0.33 -7.70 -5.47
C TRP A 86 -0.49 -7.82 -6.77
N THR A 87 -0.10 -7.13 -7.84
CA THR A 87 -0.79 -7.18 -9.14
C THR A 87 -0.64 -8.55 -9.83
N VAL A 88 0.54 -9.15 -9.74
CA VAL A 88 0.81 -10.51 -10.24
C VAL A 88 0.00 -11.52 -9.42
N PHE A 89 -0.01 -11.39 -8.10
CA PHE A 89 -0.82 -12.22 -7.22
C PHE A 89 -2.31 -12.13 -7.57
N LYS A 90 -2.86 -10.92 -7.73
CA LYS A 90 -4.27 -10.71 -8.11
C LYS A 90 -4.62 -11.33 -9.46
N THR A 91 -3.72 -11.24 -10.45
CA THR A 91 -3.93 -11.85 -11.77
C THR A 91 -3.97 -13.37 -11.66
N GLN A 92 -3.02 -13.97 -10.93
CA GLN A 92 -2.99 -15.42 -10.72
C GLN A 92 -4.23 -15.90 -9.94
N PHE A 93 -4.61 -15.16 -8.90
CA PHE A 93 -5.82 -15.42 -8.12
C PHE A 93 -7.09 -15.36 -8.97
N ASP A 94 -7.23 -14.34 -9.83
CA ASP A 94 -8.39 -14.16 -10.69
C ASP A 94 -8.47 -15.26 -11.78
N VAL A 95 -7.32 -15.68 -12.34
CA VAL A 95 -7.24 -16.83 -13.26
C VAL A 95 -7.68 -18.12 -12.56
N VAL A 96 -7.07 -18.46 -11.42
CA VAL A 96 -7.35 -19.68 -10.66
C VAL A 96 -8.81 -19.73 -10.20
N SER A 97 -9.34 -18.60 -9.75
CA SER A 97 -10.73 -18.53 -9.30
C SER A 97 -11.72 -18.70 -10.45
N SER A 98 -11.42 -18.17 -11.64
CA SER A 98 -12.25 -18.30 -12.84
C SER A 98 -12.21 -19.72 -13.41
N THR A 99 -11.03 -20.34 -13.49
CA THR A 99 -10.87 -21.72 -13.96
C THR A 99 -11.57 -22.72 -13.05
N ASN A 100 -11.60 -22.45 -11.75
CA ASN A 100 -12.25 -23.30 -10.76
C ASN A 100 -13.73 -22.94 -10.54
N GLY A 101 -14.29 -21.96 -11.28
CA GLY A 101 -15.68 -21.55 -11.14
C GLY A 101 -16.06 -21.06 -9.73
N TRP A 102 -15.11 -20.43 -9.02
CA TRP A 102 -15.36 -19.95 -7.67
C TRP A 102 -16.44 -18.86 -7.66
N THR A 103 -17.38 -18.97 -6.74
CA THR A 103 -18.35 -17.90 -6.45
C THR A 103 -17.64 -16.74 -5.75
N ASP A 104 -18.24 -15.55 -5.79
CA ASP A 104 -17.67 -14.36 -5.14
C ASP A 104 -17.42 -14.57 -3.64
N PHE A 105 -18.27 -15.39 -3.00
CA PHE A 105 -18.08 -15.80 -1.61
C PHE A 105 -16.78 -16.60 -1.43
N VAL A 106 -16.56 -17.62 -2.26
CA VAL A 106 -15.34 -18.45 -2.21
C VAL A 106 -14.10 -17.62 -2.54
N LYS A 107 -14.19 -16.69 -3.51
CA LYS A 107 -13.12 -15.74 -3.82
C LYS A 107 -12.77 -14.88 -2.60
N ALA A 108 -13.76 -14.34 -1.91
CA ALA A 108 -13.52 -13.51 -0.73
C ALA A 108 -12.84 -14.32 0.39
N SER A 109 -13.35 -15.52 0.73
CA SER A 109 -12.76 -16.37 1.77
C SER A 109 -11.34 -16.80 1.45
N GLN A 110 -11.06 -17.18 0.20
CA GLN A 110 -9.73 -17.59 -0.23
C GLN A 110 -8.74 -16.44 -0.26
N LEU A 111 -9.17 -15.24 -0.68
CA LEU A 111 -8.32 -14.05 -0.68
C LEU A 111 -7.86 -13.71 0.74
N VAL A 112 -8.76 -13.78 1.72
CA VAL A 112 -8.43 -13.56 3.15
C VAL A 112 -7.48 -14.65 3.66
N ALA A 113 -7.72 -15.92 3.33
CA ALA A 113 -6.85 -17.02 3.78
C ALA A 113 -5.46 -17.04 3.12
N SER A 114 -5.27 -16.24 2.07
CA SER A 114 -4.04 -16.18 1.28
C SER A 114 -3.10 -15.04 1.67
N LEU A 115 -3.60 -14.06 2.43
CA LEU A 115 -2.84 -12.93 2.98
C LEU A 115 -2.15 -13.32 4.28
#